data_AF-A0A924P8V7-F1
#
_entry.id   AF-A0A924P8V7-F1
#
_cell.length_a   1.000
_cell.length_b   1.000
_cell.length_c   1.000
_cell.angle_alpha   90.00
_cell.angle_beta   90.00
_cell.angle_gamma   90.00
#
_symmetry.space_group_name_H-M   'P 1'
#
loop_
_entity.id
_entity.type
_entity.pdbx_description
1 polymer ?
#
loop_
_entity_poly.entity_id
_entity_poly.type
_entity_poly.pdbx_seq_one_letter_code
_entity_poly.pdbx_strand_id
1 'polypeptide(L)'
;MLAEGQSIFDLGGHVGISYDAYQNYIEYPARLSWTVQDVPSVVAEGRALAERNRDDRIKFVESFEQASDVDLLLVSGSLQYIDIPLWKMVSGLPVKPKRILVNMTPLPIRKTLSP
;
A
#
# COMPACT_ATOMS: atom_id res chain seq x y z
N MET A 1 4.05 -15.57 6.43
CA MET A 1 2.63 -15.88 6.68
C MET A 1 2.01 -14.66 7.35
N LEU A 2 0.86 -14.18 6.86
CA LEU A 2 0.13 -13.10 7.52
C LEU A 2 -0.39 -13.59 8.87
N ALA A 3 -0.34 -12.74 9.89
CA ALA A 3 -0.89 -13.06 11.21
C ALA A 3 -2.34 -12.57 11.32
N GLU A 4 -3.13 -13.12 12.26
CA GLU A 4 -4.46 -12.56 12.55
C GLU A 4 -4.38 -11.07 12.93
N GLY A 5 -5.39 -10.30 12.51
CA GLY A 5 -5.52 -8.87 12.87
C GLY A 5 -4.53 -7.94 12.16
N GLN A 6 -3.87 -8.42 11.10
CA GLN A 6 -2.84 -7.65 10.40
C GLN A 6 -3.44 -6.49 9.59
N SER A 7 -2.94 -5.29 9.84
CA SER A 7 -3.25 -4.09 9.07
C SER A 7 -2.20 -3.84 7.99
N ILE A 8 -2.65 -3.77 6.74
CA ILE A 8 -1.81 -3.52 5.57
C ILE A 8 -2.24 -2.19 4.95
N PHE A 9 -1.28 -1.29 4.75
CA PHE A 9 -1.48 -0.05 4.00
C PHE A 9 -0.74 -0.16 2.66
N ASP A 10 -1.45 -0.12 1.55
CA ASP A 10 -0.93 -0.27 0.19
C ASP A 10 -0.89 1.08 -0.53
N LEU A 11 0.31 1.65 -0.62
CA LEU A 11 0.56 2.96 -1.20
C LEU A 11 0.63 2.86 -2.73
N GLY A 12 -0.34 3.47 -3.42
CA GLY A 12 -0.50 3.38 -4.87
C GLY A 12 -0.97 2.01 -5.35
N GLY A 13 -1.82 1.34 -4.55
CA GLY A 13 -2.35 0.00 -4.82
C GLY A 13 -3.46 -0.06 -5.88
N HIS A 14 -3.78 1.06 -6.52
CA HIS A 14 -4.79 1.21 -7.55
C HIS A 14 -6.19 0.78 -7.07
N VAL A 15 -6.90 -0.05 -7.84
CA VAL A 15 -8.21 -0.62 -7.45
C VAL A 15 -8.08 -1.87 -6.58
N GLY A 16 -6.92 -2.10 -5.93
CA GLY A 16 -6.67 -3.27 -5.10
C GLY A 16 -6.01 -4.44 -5.84
N ILE A 17 -5.20 -4.17 -6.86
CA ILE A 17 -4.60 -5.20 -7.72
C ILE A 17 -3.75 -6.19 -6.90
N SER A 18 -2.95 -5.69 -5.96
CA SER A 18 -2.13 -6.53 -5.08
C SER A 18 -2.99 -7.41 -4.16
N TYR A 19 -4.07 -6.84 -3.61
CA TYR A 19 -5.03 -7.55 -2.78
C TYR A 19 -5.68 -8.70 -3.56
N ASP A 20 -6.13 -8.44 -4.79
CA ASP A 20 -6.77 -9.46 -5.64
C ASP A 20 -5.77 -10.51 -6.15
N ALA A 21 -4.51 -10.12 -6.39
CA ALA A 21 -3.50 -11.06 -6.86
C ALA A 21 -3.06 -12.02 -5.74
N TYR A 22 -2.79 -11.50 -4.54
CA TYR A 22 -2.23 -12.28 -3.45
C TYR A 22 -3.22 -13.26 -2.82
N GLN A 23 -4.53 -13.01 -2.90
CA GLN A 23 -5.54 -13.97 -2.40
C GLN A 23 -5.46 -15.35 -3.08
N ASN A 24 -4.87 -15.42 -4.29
CA ASN A 24 -4.66 -16.69 -5.01
C ASN A 24 -3.49 -17.51 -4.45
N TYR A 25 -2.63 -16.91 -3.62
CA TYR A 25 -1.39 -17.52 -3.12
C TYR A 25 -1.30 -17.51 -1.60
N ILE A 26 -2.09 -16.67 -0.93
CA ILE A 26 -2.05 -16.45 0.52
C ILE A 26 -3.49 -16.46 1.02
N GLU A 27 -3.75 -17.28 2.04
CA GLU A 27 -5.03 -17.26 2.75
C GLU A 27 -5.10 -16.02 3.64
N TYR A 28 -6.15 -15.22 3.47
CA TYR A 28 -6.33 -14.00 4.25
C TYR A 28 -6.98 -14.32 5.59
N PRO A 29 -6.36 -13.91 6.71
CA PRO A 29 -6.96 -14.12 8.02
C PRO A 29 -8.27 -13.34 8.13
N ALA A 30 -9.22 -13.85 8.92
CA ALA A 30 -10.56 -13.29 9.03
C ALA A 30 -10.59 -11.80 9.45
N ARG A 31 -9.55 -11.34 10.16
CA ARG A 31 -9.42 -9.97 10.66
C ARG A 31 -8.38 -9.13 9.89
N LEU A 32 -8.05 -9.51 8.65
CA LEU A 32 -7.20 -8.70 7.79
C LEU A 32 -7.89 -7.36 7.51
N SER A 33 -7.15 -6.26 7.63
CA SER A 33 -7.58 -4.93 7.17
C SER A 33 -6.60 -4.43 6.14
N TRP A 34 -7.02 -4.37 4.88
CA TRP A 34 -6.25 -3.84 3.77
C TRP A 34 -6.76 -2.46 3.39
N THR A 35 -5.90 -1.45 3.48
CA THR A 35 -6.23 -0.07 3.09
C THR A 35 -5.38 0.31 1.90
N VAL A 36 -6.00 0.58 0.76
CA VAL A 36 -5.32 1.13 -0.42
C VAL A 36 -5.39 2.64 -0.39
N GLN A 37 -4.26 3.30 -0.56
CA GLN A 37 -4.21 4.74 -0.81
C GLN A 37 -3.87 5.02 -2.26
N ASP A 38 -4.67 5.85 -2.92
CA ASP A 38 -4.43 6.30 -4.28
C ASP A 38 -5.04 7.70 -4.53
N VAL A 39 -4.98 8.18 -5.76
CA VAL A 39 -5.61 9.44 -6.19
C VAL A 39 -7.14 9.33 -6.17
N PRO A 40 -7.88 10.46 -6.06
CA PRO A 40 -9.33 10.44 -5.82
C PRO A 40 -10.16 9.65 -6.83
N SER A 41 -9.81 9.71 -8.13
CA SER A 41 -10.53 8.96 -9.17
C SER A 41 -10.41 7.45 -9.00
N VAL A 42 -9.22 6.97 -8.61
CA VAL A 42 -8.93 5.56 -8.38
C VAL A 42 -9.57 5.08 -7.09
N VAL A 43 -9.54 5.90 -6.04
CA VAL A 43 -10.23 5.61 -4.77
C VAL A 43 -11.73 5.44 -4.98
N ALA A 44 -12.36 6.31 -5.78
CA ALA A 44 -13.78 6.20 -6.10
C ALA A 44 -14.12 4.87 -6.81
N GLU A 45 -13.31 4.47 -7.78
CA GLU A 45 -13.48 3.20 -8.50
C GLU A 45 -13.29 1.99 -7.58
N GLY A 46 -12.25 2.02 -6.73
CA GLY A 46 -11.98 0.97 -5.75
C GLY A 46 -13.12 0.80 -4.74
N ARG A 47 -13.70 1.90 -4.24
CA ARG A 47 -14.89 1.83 -3.35
C ARG A 47 -16.07 1.16 -4.04
N ALA A 48 -16.37 1.54 -5.28
CA ALA A 48 -17.46 0.92 -6.05
C ALA A 48 -17.23 -0.58 -6.29
N LEU A 49 -15.97 -1.00 -6.47
CA LEU A 49 -15.58 -2.40 -6.60
C LEU A 49 -15.79 -3.18 -5.29
N ALA A 50 -15.31 -2.66 -4.16
CA ALA A 50 -15.45 -3.28 -2.85
C ALA A 50 -16.93 -3.42 -2.44
N GLU A 51 -17.73 -2.37 -2.67
CA GLU A 51 -19.18 -2.39 -2.42
C GLU A 51 -19.89 -3.46 -3.25
N ARG A 52 -19.58 -3.54 -4.55
CA ARG A 52 -20.16 -4.54 -5.45
C ARG A 52 -19.81 -5.97 -5.02
N ASN A 53 -18.59 -6.18 -4.54
CA ASN A 53 -18.09 -7.48 -4.10
C ASN A 53 -18.50 -7.81 -2.64
N ARG A 54 -19.05 -6.83 -1.90
CA ARG A 54 -19.34 -6.93 -0.46
C ARG A 54 -18.11 -7.35 0.35
N ASP A 55 -16.94 -6.84 -0.01
CA ASP A 55 -15.69 -7.13 0.69
C ASP A 55 -15.35 -5.99 1.65
N ASP A 56 -15.49 -6.24 2.95
CA ASP A 56 -15.23 -5.28 4.02
C ASP A 56 -13.77 -5.28 4.51
N ARG A 57 -12.97 -6.23 4.02
CA ARG A 57 -11.55 -6.35 4.37
C ARG A 57 -10.68 -5.36 3.61
N ILE A 58 -11.14 -4.86 2.46
CA ILE A 58 -10.44 -3.85 1.67
C ILE A 58 -11.14 -2.48 1.73
N LYS A 59 -10.36 -1.43 1.91
CA LYS A 59 -10.82 -0.03 1.98
C LYS A 59 -9.95 0.86 1.12
N PHE A 60 -10.50 1.99 0.68
CA PHE A 60 -9.81 2.95 -0.19
C PHE A 60 -9.85 4.35 0.38
N VAL A 61 -8.67 4.97 0.47
CA VAL A 61 -8.45 6.26 1.12
C VAL A 61 -7.58 7.16 0.24
N GLU A 62 -7.69 8.47 0.42
CA GLU A 62 -6.88 9.44 -0.32
C GLU A 62 -5.68 9.94 0.50
N SER A 63 -5.72 9.75 1.81
CA SER A 63 -4.78 10.33 2.77
C SER A 63 -3.74 9.31 3.22
N PHE A 64 -2.46 9.68 3.12
CA PHE A 64 -1.33 8.85 3.55
C PHE A 64 -1.23 8.76 5.08
N GLU A 65 -1.77 9.71 5.82
CA GLU A 65 -1.74 9.77 7.29
C GLU A 65 -2.37 8.52 7.93
N GLN A 66 -3.28 7.86 7.22
CA GLN A 66 -3.88 6.58 7.63
C GLN A 66 -2.91 5.40 7.61
N ALA A 67 -1.68 5.57 7.14
CA ALA A 67 -0.59 4.61 7.27
C ALA A 67 0.04 4.60 8.68
N SER A 68 -0.39 5.49 9.58
CA SER A 68 0.11 5.50 10.96
C SER A 68 -0.28 4.22 11.71
N ASP A 69 0.66 3.67 12.48
CA ASP A 69 0.50 2.48 13.35
C ASP A 69 0.09 1.17 12.64
N VAL A 70 0.21 1.08 11.32
CA VAL A 70 -0.10 -0.16 10.60
C VAL A 70 1.00 -1.23 10.77
N ASP A 71 0.64 -2.50 10.64
CA ASP A 71 1.59 -3.61 10.77
C ASP A 71 2.53 -3.75 9.56
N LEU A 72 2.06 -3.32 8.39
CA LEU A 72 2.81 -3.35 7.13
C LEU A 72 2.41 -2.19 6.23
N LEU A 73 3.39 -1.37 5.84
CA LEU A 73 3.29 -0.47 4.69
C LEU A 73 3.84 -1.17 3.45
N LEU A 74 3.00 -1.41 2.45
CA LEU A 74 3.36 -1.95 1.15
C LEU A 74 3.52 -0.81 0.14
N VAL A 75 4.64 -0.83 -0.58
CA VAL A 75 4.94 0.11 -1.66
C VAL A 75 5.41 -0.72 -2.86
N SER A 76 4.48 -1.09 -3.75
CA SER A 76 4.77 -1.98 -4.87
C SER A 76 4.62 -1.26 -6.20
N GLY A 77 5.74 -0.82 -6.78
CA GLY A 77 5.75 -0.20 -8.12
C GLY A 77 5.12 1.19 -8.21
N SER A 78 4.90 1.85 -7.07
CA SER A 78 4.31 3.20 -6.98
C SER A 78 5.34 4.30 -6.66
N LEU A 79 6.47 3.94 -6.06
CA LEU A 79 7.43 4.91 -5.49
C LEU A 79 7.98 5.89 -6.53
N GLN A 80 8.11 5.48 -7.79
CA GLN A 80 8.61 6.32 -8.89
C GLN A 80 7.64 7.44 -9.32
N TYR A 81 6.39 7.41 -8.86
CA TYR A 81 5.37 8.43 -9.15
C TYR A 81 5.14 9.38 -7.97
N ILE A 82 5.87 9.22 -6.87
CA ILE A 82 5.70 10.01 -5.65
C ILE A 82 6.84 11.01 -5.53
N ASP A 83 6.50 12.30 -5.53
CA ASP A 83 7.48 13.40 -5.46
C ASP A 83 8.17 13.49 -4.10
N ILE A 84 7.48 13.05 -3.03
CA ILE A 84 7.99 13.10 -1.67
C ILE A 84 8.74 11.80 -1.38
N PRO A 85 10.02 11.86 -0.95
CA PRO A 85 10.75 10.66 -0.56
C PRO A 85 10.01 9.87 0.52
N LEU A 86 9.90 8.55 0.34
CA LEU A 86 9.20 7.66 1.28
C LEU A 86 9.64 7.85 2.73
N TRP A 87 10.96 8.01 2.97
CA TRP A 87 11.48 8.22 4.32
C TRP A 87 10.93 9.49 4.98
N LYS A 88 10.68 10.54 4.20
CA LYS A 88 10.13 11.81 4.69
C LYS A 88 8.64 11.67 5.00
N MET A 89 7.89 10.97 4.16
CA MET A 89 6.49 10.63 4.42
C MET A 89 6.35 9.83 5.72
N VAL A 90 7.10 8.73 5.85
CA VAL A 90 7.08 7.86 7.04
C VAL A 90 7.52 8.61 8.30
N SER A 91 8.50 9.51 8.20
CA SER A 91 8.95 10.31 9.34
C SER A 91 7.91 11.35 9.81
N GLY A 92 6.94 11.69 8.96
CA GLY A 92 5.83 12.58 9.30
C GLY A 92 4.65 11.88 10.00
N LEU A 93 4.64 10.54 10.06
CA LEU A 93 3.56 9.80 10.72
C LEU A 93 3.68 9.89 12.25
N PRO A 94 2.56 10.05 12.99
CA PRO A 94 2.56 10.02 14.46
C PRO A 94 3.17 8.74 15.03
N VAL A 95 2.83 7.59 14.43
CA VAL A 95 3.41 6.29 14.75
C VAL A 95 3.82 5.62 13.45
N LYS A 96 5.09 5.17 13.38
CA LYS A 96 5.62 4.54 12.17
C LYS A 96 4.98 3.17 11.93
N PRO A 97 4.81 2.74 10.67
CA PRO A 97 4.47 1.36 10.35
C PRO A 97 5.49 0.40 10.97
N LYS A 98 5.03 -0.74 11.48
CA LYS A 98 5.92 -1.73 12.12
C LYS A 98 6.93 -2.30 11.12
N ARG A 99 6.52 -2.44 9.86
CA ARG A 99 7.34 -2.94 8.74
C ARG A 99 7.02 -2.17 7.46
N ILE A 100 8.00 -2.05 6.59
CA ILE A 100 7.84 -1.48 5.24
C ILE A 100 8.35 -2.50 4.24
N LEU A 101 7.53 -2.85 3.25
CA LEU A 101 7.91 -3.67 2.11
C LEU A 101 7.89 -2.82 0.85
N VAL A 102 9.06 -2.64 0.24
CA VAL A 102 9.22 -1.96 -1.03
C VAL A 102 9.51 -3.00 -2.09
N ASN A 103 8.66 -3.05 -3.11
CA ASN A 103 8.76 -4.00 -4.23
C ASN A 103 8.61 -3.27 -5.57
N MET A 104 9.09 -3.88 -6.66
CA MET A 104 8.93 -3.36 -8.03
C MET A 104 9.41 -1.90 -8.23
N THR A 105 10.38 -1.45 -7.43
CA THR A 105 10.92 -0.09 -7.53
C THR A 105 12.06 -0.08 -8.56
N PRO A 106 11.97 0.71 -9.64
CA PRO A 106 13.08 0.85 -10.57
C PRO A 106 14.31 1.41 -9.86
N LEU A 107 15.45 0.75 -10.02
CA LEU A 107 16.73 1.28 -9.56
C LEU A 107 17.37 2.04 -10.72
N PRO A 108 17.40 3.39 -10.70
CA PRO A 108 18.08 4.14 -11.75
C PRO A 108 19.57 3.79 -11.72
N ILE A 109 20.10 3.35 -12.87
CA ILE A 109 21.54 3.08 -13.01
C ILE A 109 22.26 4.42 -12.90
N ARG A 110 22.96 4.64 -11.79
CA ARG A 110 23.90 5.75 -11.68
C ARG A 110 25.05 5.45 -12.61
N LYS A 111 25.16 6.16 -13.75
CA LYS A 111 26.43 6.18 -14.49
C LYS A 111 27.45 6.83 -13.56
N THR A 112 28.38 6.05 -13.02
CA THR A 112 29.58 6.58 -12.40
C THR A 112 30.26 7.43 -13.47
N LEU A 113 30.35 8.75 -13.25
CA LEU A 113 31.29 9.56 -14.00
C LEU A 113 32.67 8.97 -13.70
N SER A 114 33.32 8.44 -14.73
CA SER A 114 34.73 8.08 -14.68
C SER A 114 35.55 9.30 -14.20
N PRO A 115 36.66 9.07 -13.47
CA PRO A 115 37.39 10.09 -12.72
C PRO A 115 37.88 11.28 -13.57
#